data_AF-A0A1S6XNN9-F1
#
_entry.id   AF-A0A1S6XNN9-F1
#
_cell.length_a   1.000
_cell.length_b   1.000
_cell.length_c   1.000
_cell.angle_alpha   90.00
_cell.angle_beta   90.00
_cell.angle_gamma   90.00
#
_symmetry.space_group_name_H-M   'P 1'
#
loop_
_entity.id
_entity.type
_entity.pdbx_description
1 polymer ?
#
loop_
_entity_poly.entity_id
_entity_poly.type
_entity_poly.pdbx_seq_one_letter_code
_entity_poly.pdbx_strand_id
1 'polypeptide(L)'
;MKLSDFDGLIVSNTTLSRQGLKNSTLISEEGGLSGRPLFEHSTVVLAKMRKRLGKDIAIIGVGGVRNAQTALEKIKAGADLVQLYSGMVYEGPELAVTIMRDVLQIMQQDGVDTIKAYRDHNVDNWAKRALLLS
;
A
#
# COMPACT_ATOMS: atom_id res chain seq x y z
N MET A 1 16.13 -7.98 -22.13
CA MET A 1 14.81 -8.56 -22.41
C MET A 1 13.77 -7.71 -21.66
N LYS A 2 13.03 -6.83 -22.35
CA LYS A 2 11.82 -6.21 -21.79
C LYS A 2 10.76 -7.31 -21.77
N LEU A 3 10.34 -7.76 -20.60
CA LEU A 3 9.46 -8.93 -20.48
C LEU A 3 8.00 -8.65 -20.87
N SER A 4 7.61 -7.38 -21.07
CA SER A 4 6.28 -6.95 -21.58
C SER A 4 6.18 -5.43 -21.67
N ASP A 5 5.38 -4.90 -22.60
CA ASP A 5 5.15 -3.45 -22.84
C ASP A 5 4.07 -2.84 -21.92
N PHE A 6 4.23 -2.97 -20.60
CA PHE A 6 3.34 -2.27 -19.66
C PHE A 6 4.06 -1.13 -18.95
N ASP A 7 3.36 -0.02 -18.76
CA ASP A 7 3.90 1.19 -18.15
C ASP A 7 3.81 1.19 -16.62
N GLY A 8 2.93 0.36 -16.05
CA GLY A 8 2.80 0.25 -14.60
C GLY A 8 1.98 -0.92 -14.09
N LEU A 9 2.02 -1.12 -12.77
CA LEU A 9 1.40 -2.22 -12.05
C LEU A 9 0.63 -1.71 -10.83
N ILE A 10 -0.60 -2.19 -10.63
CA ILE A 10 -1.37 -1.95 -9.40
C ILE A 10 -1.11 -3.10 -8.41
N VAL A 11 -0.71 -2.77 -7.18
CA VAL A 11 -0.40 -3.74 -6.12
C VAL A 11 -1.09 -3.35 -4.81
N SER A 12 -2.11 -4.07 -4.31
CA SER A 12 -2.67 -5.36 -4.76
C SER A 12 -4.18 -5.30 -4.96
N ASN A 13 -4.73 -6.36 -5.56
CA ASN A 13 -6.15 -6.68 -5.42
C ASN A 13 -6.45 -7.18 -3.99
N THR A 14 -7.70 -7.55 -3.73
CA THR A 14 -8.17 -8.23 -2.52
C THR A 14 -7.42 -9.53 -2.26
N THR A 15 -7.48 -10.03 -1.02
CA THR A 15 -6.85 -11.32 -0.65
C THR A 15 -7.88 -12.34 -0.22
N LEU A 16 -7.64 -13.62 -0.55
CA LEU A 16 -8.42 -14.73 0.01
C LEU A 16 -8.00 -15.05 1.45
N SER A 17 -6.84 -14.58 1.89
CA SER A 17 -6.39 -14.80 3.27
C SER A 17 -7.34 -14.09 4.24
N ARG A 18 -7.71 -14.80 5.31
CA ARG A 18 -8.53 -14.29 6.42
C ARG A 18 -7.70 -13.90 7.63
N GLN A 19 -6.37 -13.89 7.48
CA GLN A 19 -5.46 -13.56 8.55
C GLN A 19 -5.68 -12.13 9.06
N GLY A 20 -5.66 -11.97 10.39
CA GLY A 20 -5.92 -10.69 11.05
C GLY A 20 -7.39 -10.40 11.35
N LEU A 21 -8.32 -11.24 10.88
CA LEU A 21 -9.69 -11.25 11.38
C LEU A 21 -9.77 -12.02 12.70
N LYS A 22 -10.59 -11.51 13.62
CA LYS A 22 -10.86 -12.16 14.92
C LYS A 22 -12.27 -12.74 15.02
N ASN A 23 -13.14 -12.39 14.08
CA ASN A 23 -14.54 -12.81 14.07
C ASN A 23 -14.67 -14.09 13.24
N SER A 24 -15.06 -15.19 13.89
CA SER A 24 -15.18 -16.52 13.28
C SER A 24 -16.17 -16.55 12.10
N THR A 25 -17.25 -15.79 12.18
CA THR A 25 -18.23 -15.67 11.09
C THR A 25 -17.62 -14.98 9.87
N LEU A 26 -16.88 -13.90 10.06
CA LEU A 26 -16.21 -13.20 8.94
C LEU A 26 -15.05 -13.99 8.33
N ILE A 27 -14.47 -14.93 9.09
CA ILE A 27 -13.43 -15.83 8.59
C ILE A 27 -14.04 -16.85 7.62
N SER A 28 -15.27 -17.32 7.86
CA SER A 28 -15.95 -18.30 7.00
C SER A 28 -16.62 -17.72 5.76
N GLU A 29 -16.75 -16.40 5.65
CA GLU A 29 -17.30 -15.77 4.44
C GLU A 29 -16.45 -16.09 3.21
N GLU A 30 -17.07 -16.15 2.03
CA GLU A 30 -16.38 -16.32 0.75
C GLU A 30 -16.02 -14.96 0.11
N GLY A 31 -15.08 -14.95 -0.83
CA GLY A 31 -14.68 -13.74 -1.58
C GLY A 31 -13.49 -12.95 -1.00
N GLY A 32 -13.15 -11.83 -1.63
CA GLY A 32 -11.93 -11.06 -1.33
C GLY A 32 -12.01 -10.19 -0.07
N LEU A 33 -11.02 -10.30 0.82
CA LEU A 33 -10.82 -9.40 1.95
C LEU A 33 -10.10 -8.11 1.51
N SER A 34 -10.61 -6.98 2.01
CA SER A 34 -10.10 -5.63 1.75
C SER A 34 -9.84 -4.87 3.06
N GLY A 35 -9.35 -3.64 2.95
CA GLY A 35 -9.24 -2.73 4.09
C GLY A 35 -8.07 -3.01 5.02
N ARG A 36 -8.18 -2.59 6.29
CA ARG A 36 -7.06 -2.59 7.25
C ARG A 36 -6.32 -3.94 7.35
N PRO A 37 -6.98 -5.12 7.40
CA PRO A 37 -6.27 -6.40 7.46
C PRO A 37 -5.36 -6.67 6.26
N LEU A 38 -5.69 -6.11 5.08
CA LEU A 38 -4.91 -6.26 3.86
C LEU A 38 -3.64 -5.40 3.85
N PHE A 39 -3.51 -4.40 4.75
CA PHE A 39 -2.44 -3.41 4.69
C PHE A 39 -1.03 -4.04 4.68
N GLU A 40 -0.73 -4.90 5.65
CA GLU A 40 0.59 -5.52 5.76
C GLU A 40 0.89 -6.40 4.54
N HIS A 41 0.00 -7.34 4.22
CA HIS A 41 0.18 -8.26 3.11
C HIS A 41 0.41 -7.50 1.78
N SER A 42 -0.49 -6.58 1.44
CA SER A 42 -0.36 -5.79 0.21
C SER A 42 0.91 -4.94 0.16
N THR A 43 1.41 -4.45 1.31
CA THR A 43 2.65 -3.66 1.38
C THR A 43 3.90 -4.53 1.21
N VAL A 44 3.89 -5.76 1.74
CA VAL A 44 4.96 -6.75 1.48
C VAL A 44 5.03 -7.11 0.00
N VAL A 45 3.89 -7.37 -0.65
CA VAL A 45 3.84 -7.68 -2.09
C VAL A 45 4.32 -6.48 -2.91
N LEU A 46 3.88 -5.27 -2.56
CA LEU A 46 4.32 -4.01 -3.18
C LEU A 46 5.85 -3.87 -3.18
N ALA A 47 6.48 -4.03 -2.02
CA ALA A 47 7.93 -3.94 -1.90
C ALA A 47 8.66 -5.03 -2.70
N LYS A 48 8.15 -6.26 -2.69
CA LYS A 48 8.70 -7.37 -3.50
C LYS A 48 8.61 -7.08 -5.00
N MET A 49 7.51 -6.47 -5.46
CA MET A 49 7.36 -6.08 -6.86
C MET A 49 8.28 -4.91 -7.22
N ARG A 50 8.41 -3.90 -6.36
CA ARG A 50 9.38 -2.80 -6.57
C ARG A 50 10.81 -3.34 -6.75
N LYS A 51 11.25 -4.29 -5.92
CA LYS A 51 12.58 -4.92 -6.07
C LYS A 51 12.77 -5.64 -7.40
N ARG A 52 11.71 -6.27 -7.93
CA ARG A 52 11.77 -7.05 -9.18
C ARG A 52 11.69 -6.18 -10.43
N LEU A 53 10.87 -5.14 -10.39
CA LEU A 53 10.58 -4.28 -11.54
C LEU A 53 11.55 -3.08 -11.65
N GLY A 54 12.26 -2.76 -10.57
CA GLY A 54 13.13 -1.59 -10.52
C GLY A 54 12.33 -0.29 -10.38
N LYS A 55 13.00 0.85 -10.58
CA LYS A 55 12.45 2.19 -10.34
C LYS A 55 11.68 2.77 -11.53
N ASP A 56 11.84 2.18 -12.70
CA ASP A 56 11.35 2.77 -13.97
C ASP A 56 9.89 2.41 -14.26
N ILE A 57 9.42 1.29 -13.73
CA ILE A 57 8.02 0.86 -13.88
C ILE A 57 7.17 1.54 -12.80
N ALA A 58 6.08 2.19 -13.18
CA ALA A 58 5.18 2.82 -12.23
C ALA A 58 4.47 1.77 -11.36
N ILE A 59 4.40 1.95 -10.05
CA ILE A 59 3.66 1.06 -9.15
C ILE A 59 2.65 1.83 -8.33
N ILE A 60 1.40 1.39 -8.37
CA ILE A 60 0.29 1.97 -7.63
C ILE A 60 0.00 1.10 -6.42
N GLY A 61 0.23 1.61 -5.22
CA GLY A 61 0.02 0.91 -3.95
C GLY A 61 -1.45 0.96 -3.49
N VAL A 62 -2.03 -0.20 -3.21
CA VAL A 62 -3.42 -0.38 -2.79
C VAL A 62 -3.48 -1.33 -1.61
N GLY A 63 -4.55 -1.25 -0.82
CA GLY A 63 -4.84 -2.15 0.28
C GLY A 63 -4.58 -1.53 1.64
N GLY A 64 -5.65 -1.32 2.40
CA GLY A 64 -5.61 -0.94 3.81
C GLY A 64 -5.11 0.47 4.15
N VAL A 65 -5.09 1.38 3.18
CA VAL A 65 -4.73 2.79 3.40
C VAL A 65 -5.93 3.54 3.98
N ARG A 66 -5.69 4.25 5.10
CA ARG A 66 -6.74 4.94 5.87
C ARG A 66 -6.32 6.27 6.49
N ASN A 67 -5.07 6.67 6.33
CA ASN A 67 -4.50 7.92 6.88
C ASN A 67 -3.13 8.20 6.22
N ALA A 68 -2.54 9.37 6.53
CA ALA A 68 -1.25 9.76 5.97
C ALA A 68 -0.11 8.77 6.28
N GLN A 69 -0.06 8.22 7.49
CA GLN A 69 0.97 7.25 7.86
C GLN A 69 0.93 6.01 6.95
N THR A 70 -0.26 5.42 6.77
CA THR A 70 -0.43 4.25 5.89
C THR A 70 -0.18 4.56 4.42
N ALA A 71 -0.51 5.78 3.96
CA ALA A 71 -0.19 6.22 2.60
C ALA A 71 1.33 6.38 2.40
N LEU A 72 2.02 7.04 3.32
CA LEU A 72 3.48 7.19 3.28
C LEU A 72 4.20 5.86 3.38
N GLU A 73 3.72 4.91 4.19
CA GLU A 73 4.31 3.58 4.24
C GLU A 73 4.20 2.83 2.90
N LYS A 74 3.12 3.02 2.12
CA LYS A 74 3.06 2.49 0.74
C LYS A 74 4.13 3.12 -0.15
N ILE A 75 4.32 4.43 -0.05
CA ILE A 75 5.32 5.16 -0.84
C ILE A 75 6.74 4.71 -0.46
N LYS A 76 7.03 4.61 0.85
CA LYS A 76 8.30 4.08 1.38
C LYS A 76 8.55 2.63 0.98
N ALA A 77 7.49 1.83 0.85
CA ALA A 77 7.55 0.46 0.32
C ALA A 77 7.66 0.39 -1.21
N GLY A 78 7.73 1.54 -1.89
CA GLY A 78 8.03 1.64 -3.31
C GLY A 78 6.84 1.97 -4.20
N ALA A 79 5.71 2.45 -3.68
CA ALA A 79 4.64 2.97 -4.54
C ALA A 79 4.99 4.37 -5.09
N ASP A 80 4.60 4.63 -6.34
CA ASP A 80 4.59 5.96 -6.95
C ASP A 80 3.27 6.69 -6.69
N LEU A 81 2.16 5.94 -6.64
CA LEU A 81 0.82 6.44 -6.39
C LEU A 81 0.11 5.54 -5.38
N VAL A 82 -0.92 6.04 -4.71
CA VAL A 82 -1.72 5.27 -3.75
C VAL A 82 -3.20 5.33 -4.13
N GLN A 83 -3.88 4.18 -4.10
CA GLN A 83 -5.34 4.11 -4.30
C GLN A 83 -6.07 3.83 -3.00
N LEU A 84 -7.25 4.43 -2.87
CA LEU A 84 -8.13 4.33 -1.72
C LEU A 84 -9.43 3.65 -2.14
N TYR A 85 -9.94 2.75 -1.29
CA TYR A 85 -11.29 2.20 -1.40
C TYR A 85 -11.90 2.06 -0.01
N SER A 86 -11.57 0.99 0.72
CA SER A 86 -12.18 0.72 2.04
C SER A 86 -11.99 1.88 3.01
N GLY A 87 -10.86 2.61 2.93
CA GLY A 87 -10.65 3.81 3.71
C GLY A 87 -11.75 4.85 3.50
N MET A 88 -12.18 5.11 2.25
CA MET A 88 -13.25 6.08 1.98
C MET A 88 -14.62 5.61 2.48
N VAL A 89 -14.85 4.29 2.50
CA VAL A 89 -16.10 3.72 3.05
C VAL A 89 -16.23 3.99 4.54
N TYR A 90 -15.13 3.90 5.30
CA TYR A 90 -15.16 4.06 6.77
C TYR A 90 -14.85 5.47 7.26
N GLU A 91 -13.95 6.20 6.59
CA GLU A 91 -13.49 7.53 7.01
C GLU A 91 -14.18 8.68 6.24
N GLY A 92 -14.97 8.34 5.21
CA GLY A 92 -15.69 9.29 4.37
C GLY A 92 -14.94 9.72 3.10
N PRO A 93 -15.63 10.44 2.19
CA PRO A 93 -15.10 10.81 0.88
C PRO A 93 -13.90 11.77 0.95
N GLU A 94 -13.80 12.57 2.02
CA GLU A 94 -12.74 13.55 2.25
C GLU A 94 -11.39 12.93 2.67
N LEU A 95 -11.31 11.59 2.80
CA LEU A 95 -10.10 10.91 3.25
C LEU A 95 -8.86 11.30 2.42
N ALA A 96 -9.00 11.45 1.10
CA ALA A 96 -7.89 11.84 0.24
C ALA A 96 -7.35 13.24 0.60
N VAL A 97 -8.23 14.19 0.88
CA VAL A 97 -7.87 15.56 1.28
C VAL A 97 -7.17 15.55 2.63
N THR A 98 -7.69 14.79 3.60
CA THR A 98 -7.07 14.62 4.92
C THR A 98 -5.67 14.02 4.79
N ILE A 99 -5.52 12.94 4.01
CA ILE A 99 -4.21 12.32 3.75
C ILE A 99 -3.23 13.33 3.17
N MET A 100 -3.63 14.09 2.14
CA MET A 100 -2.73 15.06 1.50
C MET A 100 -2.28 16.16 2.49
N ARG A 101 -3.20 16.71 3.28
CA ARG A 101 -2.89 17.72 4.28
C ARG A 101 -1.87 17.22 5.30
N ASP A 102 -2.12 16.04 5.86
CA ASP A 102 -1.28 15.45 6.89
C ASP A 102 0.09 15.03 6.32
N VAL A 103 0.15 14.56 5.07
CA VAL A 103 1.43 14.28 4.37
C VAL A 103 2.25 15.56 4.17
N LEU A 104 1.63 16.68 3.79
CA LEU A 104 2.32 17.96 3.65
C LEU A 104 2.89 18.44 4.99
N GLN A 105 2.16 18.22 6.09
CA GLN A 105 2.67 18.53 7.42
C GLN A 105 3.89 17.67 7.80
N ILE A 106 3.85 16.37 7.50
CA ILE A 106 5.00 15.46 7.71
C ILE A 106 6.19 15.89 6.86
N MET A 107 5.96 16.21 5.59
CA MET A 107 6.99 16.72 4.67
C MET A 107 7.66 17.98 5.20
N GLN A 108 6.88 18.93 5.72
CA GLN A 108 7.39 20.16 6.32
C GLN A 108 8.24 19.86 7.56
N GLN A 109 7.81 18.93 8.42
CA GLN A 109 8.53 18.52 9.61
C GLN A 109 9.86 17.83 9.27
N ASP A 110 9.88 17.01 8.21
CA ASP A 110 11.07 16.31 7.75
C ASP A 110 11.99 17.18 6.89
N GLY A 111 11.59 18.41 6.54
CA GLY A 111 12.36 19.30 5.66
C GLY A 111 12.44 18.81 4.21
N VAL A 112 11.36 18.21 3.71
CA VAL A 112 11.28 17.56 2.40
C VAL A 112 10.32 18.32 1.47
N ASP A 113 10.81 18.70 0.29
CA ASP A 113 10.02 19.45 -0.70
C ASP A 113 9.21 18.56 -1.66
N THR A 114 9.50 17.26 -1.71
CA THR A 114 8.82 16.34 -2.63
C THR A 114 8.56 14.98 -1.99
N ILE A 115 7.35 14.47 -2.17
CA ILE A 115 6.95 13.14 -1.68
C ILE A 115 7.83 12.01 -2.25
N LYS A 116 8.46 12.23 -3.42
CA LYS A 116 9.42 11.29 -4.02
C LYS A 116 10.61 11.02 -3.11
N ALA A 117 10.95 11.97 -2.22
CA ALA A 117 12.02 11.80 -1.26
C ALA A 117 11.70 10.76 -0.18
N TYR A 118 10.49 10.20 -0.10
CA TYR A 118 10.21 9.03 0.74
C TYR A 118 10.24 7.72 -0.03
N ARG A 119 10.16 7.78 -1.37
CA ARG A 119 9.99 6.58 -2.19
C ARG A 119 11.19 5.66 -2.01
N ASP A 120 10.90 4.38 -1.89
CA ASP A 120 11.87 3.30 -1.75
C ASP A 120 12.65 3.23 -0.41
N HIS A 121 12.40 4.14 0.54
CA HIS A 121 13.14 4.21 1.82
C HIS A 121 13.06 2.96 2.69
N ASN A 122 12.01 2.15 2.52
CA ASN A 122 11.75 1.00 3.38
C ASN A 122 11.48 -0.28 2.57
N VAL A 123 11.85 -0.31 1.28
CA VAL A 123 11.60 -1.44 0.37
C VAL A 123 12.23 -2.72 0.91
N ASP A 124 13.49 -2.68 1.33
CA ASP A 124 14.19 -3.90 1.77
C ASP A 124 13.58 -4.51 3.04
N ASN A 125 13.18 -3.67 4.00
CA ASN A 125 12.57 -4.16 5.23
C ASN A 125 11.20 -4.77 4.98
N TRP A 126 10.37 -4.13 4.15
CA TRP A 126 9.08 -4.68 3.76
C TRP A 126 9.22 -5.96 2.92
N ALA A 127 10.17 -6.00 1.98
CA ALA A 127 10.38 -7.15 1.10
C ALA A 127 10.91 -8.39 1.84
N LYS A 128 11.65 -8.19 2.95
CA LYS A 128 12.15 -9.28 3.81
C LYS A 128 11.05 -9.94 4.66
N ARG A 129 9.91 -9.28 4.87
CA ARG A 129 8.82 -9.88 5.67
C ARG A 129 8.27 -11.13 4.99
N ALA A 130 8.02 -12.14 5.81
CA ALA A 130 7.35 -13.34 5.37
C ALA A 130 5.92 -13.01 4.95
N LEU A 131 5.50 -13.56 3.81
CA LEU A 131 4.08 -13.67 3.53
C LEU A 131 3.63 -14.89 4.30
N LEU A 132 2.82 -14.68 5.33
CA LEU A 132 2.16 -15.79 6.01
C LEU A 132 1.11 -16.30 5.03
N LEU A 133 1.48 -17.36 4.30
CA LEU A 133 0.54 -18.11 3.46
C LEU A 133 -0.31 -18.94 4.42
N SER A 134 -1.59 -18.62 4.48
CA SER A 134 -2.63 -19.47 5.09
C SER A 134 -3.00 -20.59 4.15
#